data_AF-A0ABD5XQQ0-F1
#
_entry.id   AF-A0ABD5XQQ0-F1
#
_cell.length_a   1.000
_cell.length_b   1.000
_cell.length_c   1.000
_cell.angle_alpha   90.00
_cell.angle_beta   90.00
_cell.angle_gamma   90.00
#
_symmetry.space_group_name_H-M   'P 1'
#
loop_
_entity.id
_entity.type
_entity.pdbx_description
1 polymer ?
#
loop_
_entity_poly.entity_id
_entity_poly.type
_entity_poly.pdbx_seq_one_letter_code
_entity_poly.pdbx_strand_id
1 'polypeptide(L)'
;MADDDAENETTTVDGQEYVVERSGENRTLIPADEYFPAPETREYAVGDDLDNVEDNTATVASVTPEAATLEYTAPRTNEIDVANHANVTVGGTTYFAHFPDNSTMVLTQEFDTYAQYEEETATQTTLTNGLWGVTILSGVSAFFLVGLAYMPSRY
;
A
#
# COMPACT_ATOMS: atom_id res chain seq x y z
N MET A 1 -13.12 22.22 11.92
CA MET A 1 -13.87 21.53 10.85
C MET A 1 -14.74 22.61 10.21
N ALA A 2 -14.63 22.83 8.91
CA ALA A 2 -15.54 23.74 8.20
C ALA A 2 -16.68 22.89 7.64
N ASP A 3 -17.92 23.36 7.77
CA ASP A 3 -19.07 22.75 7.14
C ASP A 3 -19.24 23.39 5.75
N ASP A 4 -18.89 22.63 4.70
CA ASP A 4 -18.90 23.12 3.32
C ASP A 4 -20.31 23.46 2.81
N ASP A 5 -21.35 22.93 3.47
CA ASP A 5 -22.75 23.17 3.12
C ASP A 5 -23.33 24.40 3.83
N ALA A 6 -22.64 24.95 4.84
CA ALA A 6 -23.03 26.16 5.55
C ALA A 6 -22.44 27.44 4.93
N GLU A 7 -23.22 28.53 4.93
CA GLU A 7 -22.68 29.84 4.56
C GLU A 7 -21.77 30.40 5.65
N ASN A 8 -20.67 31.06 5.25
CA ASN A 8 -19.66 31.61 6.16
C ASN A 8 -20.15 32.80 7.00
N GLU A 9 -21.33 33.35 6.70
CA GLU A 9 -21.93 34.46 7.41
C GLU A 9 -23.36 34.09 7.81
N THR A 10 -23.75 34.45 9.02
CA THR A 10 -25.13 34.32 9.50
C THR A 10 -26.03 35.35 8.84
N THR A 11 -27.33 35.06 8.81
CA THR A 11 -28.37 36.00 8.37
C THR A 11 -29.34 36.29 9.50
N THR A 12 -29.96 37.48 9.49
CA THR A 12 -30.96 37.87 10.48
C THR A 12 -32.35 37.96 9.84
N VAL A 13 -33.32 37.26 10.41
CA VAL A 13 -34.73 37.31 10.01
C VAL A 13 -35.57 37.58 11.26
N ASP A 14 -36.41 38.62 11.22
CA ASP A 14 -37.27 39.03 12.34
C ASP A 14 -36.54 39.21 13.69
N GLY A 15 -35.26 39.60 13.63
CA GLY A 15 -34.41 39.83 14.80
C GLY A 15 -33.75 38.58 15.39
N GLN A 16 -33.98 37.40 14.82
CA GLN A 16 -33.30 36.15 15.16
C GLN A 16 -32.18 35.86 14.15
N GLU A 17 -31.05 35.37 14.63
CA GLU A 17 -29.90 34.99 13.81
C GLU A 17 -30.01 33.53 13.36
N TYR A 18 -29.63 33.26 12.11
CA TYR A 18 -29.69 31.95 11.46
C TYR A 18 -28.41 31.66 10.69
N VAL A 19 -28.01 30.39 10.68
CA VAL A 19 -27.06 29.83 9.72
C VAL A 19 -27.85 29.35 8.51
N VAL A 20 -27.33 29.65 7.32
CA VAL A 20 -27.92 29.21 6.06
C VAL A 20 -27.19 27.94 5.62
N GLU A 21 -27.89 26.82 5.65
CA GLU A 21 -27.40 25.54 5.11
C GLU A 21 -27.93 25.34 3.69
N ARG A 22 -27.06 24.93 2.77
CA ARG A 22 -27.40 24.62 1.38
C ARG A 22 -27.47 23.12 1.18
N SER A 23 -28.63 22.63 0.75
CA SER A 23 -28.79 21.25 0.30
C SER A 23 -29.25 21.24 -1.16
N GLY A 24 -28.29 21.16 -2.08
CA GLY A 24 -28.55 21.25 -3.52
C GLY A 24 -29.06 22.64 -3.92
N GLU A 25 -30.27 22.72 -4.49
CA GLU A 25 -30.92 23.99 -4.85
C GLU A 25 -31.71 24.62 -3.69
N ASN A 26 -31.86 23.92 -2.57
CA ASN A 26 -32.66 24.38 -1.44
C ASN A 26 -31.79 25.04 -0.36
N ARG A 27 -32.39 25.99 0.36
CA ARG A 27 -31.75 26.68 1.50
C ARG A 27 -32.60 26.50 2.75
N THR A 28 -31.95 26.09 3.83
CA THR A 28 -32.59 25.91 5.13
C THR A 28 -32.03 26.92 6.11
N LEU A 29 -32.90 27.54 6.91
CA LEU A 29 -32.50 28.43 7.99
C LEU A 29 -32.48 27.64 9.29
N ILE A 30 -31.30 27.49 9.87
CA ILE A 30 -31.10 26.85 11.18
C ILE A 30 -30.84 27.96 12.20
N PRO A 31 -31.59 28.07 13.31
CA PRO A 31 -31.30 29.04 14.35
C PRO A 31 -29.83 28.97 14.78
N ALA A 32 -29.17 30.12 14.91
CA ALA A 32 -27.74 30.16 15.21
C ALA A 32 -27.40 29.48 16.54
N ASP A 33 -28.30 29.51 17.51
CA ASP A 33 -28.19 28.84 18.80
C ASP A 33 -28.35 27.30 18.72
N GLU A 34 -29.04 26.80 17.69
CA GLU A 34 -29.13 25.37 17.40
C GLU A 34 -27.86 24.89 16.67
N TYR A 35 -27.36 25.70 15.73
CA TYR A 35 -26.17 25.38 14.96
C TYR A 35 -24.86 25.54 15.77
N PHE A 36 -24.78 26.61 16.58
CA PHE A 36 -23.67 26.89 17.49
C PHE A 36 -24.16 26.72 18.94
N PRO A 37 -24.17 25.49 19.48
CA PRO A 37 -24.55 25.26 20.86
C PRO A 37 -23.66 26.07 21.81
N ALA A 38 -24.21 26.45 22.96
CA ALA A 38 -23.48 27.20 23.96
C ALA A 38 -22.16 26.49 24.32
N PRO A 39 -21.03 27.21 24.40
CA PRO A 39 -19.75 26.61 24.70
C PRO A 39 -19.79 25.94 26.08
N GLU A 40 -19.32 24.70 26.15
CA GLU A 40 -19.17 23.95 27.39
C GLU A 40 -17.76 24.15 27.96
N THR A 41 -17.65 24.35 29.27
CA THR A 41 -16.36 24.30 29.97
C THR A 41 -16.26 22.97 30.70
N ARG A 42 -15.15 22.26 30.47
CA ARG A 42 -14.82 21.03 31.19
C ARG A 42 -13.50 21.20 31.92
N GLU A 43 -13.43 20.60 33.10
CA GLU A 43 -12.22 20.55 33.91
C GLU A 43 -11.55 19.19 33.73
N TYR A 44 -10.22 19.19 33.63
CA TYR A 44 -9.41 17.99 33.52
C TYR A 44 -8.22 18.11 34.49
N ALA A 45 -7.85 17.00 35.09
CA ALA A 45 -6.65 16.83 35.90
C ALA A 45 -5.58 16.05 35.14
N VAL A 46 -4.34 16.11 35.63
CA VAL A 46 -3.26 15.24 35.16
C VAL A 46 -3.69 13.78 35.39
N GLY A 47 -3.61 12.98 34.33
CA GLY A 47 -4.05 11.58 34.30
C GLY A 47 -5.45 11.35 33.73
N ASP A 48 -6.22 12.42 33.44
CA ASP A 48 -7.52 12.27 32.77
C ASP A 48 -7.35 12.03 31.26
N ASP A 49 -8.33 11.34 30.67
CA ASP A 49 -8.37 11.05 29.23
C ASP A 49 -9.32 12.00 28.49
N LEU A 50 -8.91 12.40 27.30
CA LEU A 50 -9.63 13.24 26.35
C LEU A 50 -9.85 12.46 25.06
N ASP A 51 -11.11 12.28 24.69
CA ASP A 51 -11.48 11.65 23.42
C ASP A 51 -11.46 12.64 22.25
N ASN A 52 -11.26 12.10 21.05
CA ASN A 52 -11.28 12.83 19.78
C ASN A 52 -10.19 13.90 19.64
N VAL A 53 -9.05 13.71 20.31
CA VAL A 53 -7.84 14.50 20.04
C VAL A 53 -7.17 13.88 18.81
N GLU A 54 -7.33 14.52 17.65
CA GLU A 54 -6.80 14.03 16.37
C GLU A 54 -7.24 12.57 16.07
N ASP A 55 -8.52 12.26 16.29
CA ASP A 55 -9.11 10.92 16.14
C ASP A 55 -8.52 9.84 17.09
N ASN A 56 -7.84 10.26 18.17
CA ASN A 56 -7.29 9.40 19.19
C ASN A 56 -7.79 9.79 20.60
N THR A 57 -7.59 8.91 21.56
CA THR A 57 -7.71 9.21 22.99
C THR A 57 -6.35 9.68 23.51
N ALA A 58 -6.31 10.85 24.14
CA ALA A 58 -5.12 11.45 24.69
C ALA A 58 -5.22 11.63 26.20
N THR A 59 -4.15 11.36 26.93
CA THR A 59 -4.08 11.52 28.38
C THR A 59 -3.42 12.85 28.72
N VAL A 60 -3.92 13.56 29.73
CA VAL A 60 -3.27 14.76 30.28
C VAL A 60 -2.00 14.37 31.03
N ALA A 61 -0.85 14.57 30.41
CA ALA A 61 0.45 14.21 30.98
C ALA A 61 0.96 15.24 31.99
N SER A 62 0.75 16.53 31.73
CA SER A 62 1.12 17.58 32.67
C SER A 62 0.30 18.86 32.46
N VAL A 63 0.17 19.66 33.52
CA VAL A 63 -0.47 20.98 33.47
C VAL A 63 0.45 21.99 34.14
N THR A 64 0.77 23.06 33.43
CA THR A 64 1.53 24.22 33.91
C THR A 64 0.66 25.48 33.80
N PRO A 65 1.07 26.62 34.40
CA PRO A 65 0.34 27.88 34.24
C PRO A 65 0.26 28.38 32.79
N GLU A 66 1.12 27.89 31.90
CA GLU A 66 1.20 28.31 30.51
C GLU A 66 0.45 27.36 29.56
N ALA A 67 0.48 26.05 29.83
CA ALA A 67 -0.09 25.03 28.95
C ALA A 67 -0.34 23.69 29.66
N ALA A 68 -1.19 22.87 29.04
CA ALA A 68 -1.29 21.44 29.33
C ALA A 68 -0.61 20.62 28.22
N THR A 69 0.04 19.52 28.59
CA THR A 69 0.61 18.54 27.66
C THR A 69 -0.28 17.32 27.59
N LEU A 70 -0.61 16.90 26.38
CA LEU A 70 -1.35 15.67 26.11
C LEU A 70 -0.40 14.63 25.50
N GLU A 71 -0.57 13.37 25.90
CA GLU A 71 0.15 12.24 25.33
C GLU A 71 -0.85 11.24 24.78
N TYR A 72 -0.62 10.76 23.55
CA TYR A 72 -1.44 9.74 22.93
C TYR A 72 -0.60 8.80 22.06
N THR A 73 -1.10 7.59 21.82
CA THR A 73 -0.50 6.65 20.87
C THR A 73 -1.38 6.55 19.64
N ALA A 74 -0.86 7.00 18.49
CA ALA A 74 -1.55 6.90 17.21
C ALA A 74 -0.80 5.98 16.23
N PRO A 75 -1.52 5.23 15.38
CA PRO A 75 -0.89 4.54 14.27
C PRO A 75 -0.29 5.57 13.29
N ARG A 76 0.88 5.25 12.75
CA ARG A 76 1.50 6.03 11.67
C ARG A 76 1.62 5.18 10.41
N THR A 77 1.19 5.73 9.29
CA THR A 77 1.47 5.13 7.98
C THR A 77 2.94 5.33 7.65
N ASN A 78 3.63 4.26 7.25
CA ASN A 78 5.01 4.33 6.76
C ASN A 78 5.01 3.80 5.33
N GLU A 79 5.69 4.51 4.44
CA GLU A 79 5.93 4.04 3.07
C GLU A 79 7.29 3.33 3.01
N ILE A 80 7.31 2.18 2.34
CA ILE A 80 8.51 1.39 2.12
C ILE A 80 8.52 1.02 0.65
N ASP A 81 9.58 1.40 -0.06
CA ASP A 81 9.79 0.97 -1.43
C ASP A 81 10.19 -0.50 -1.45
N VAL A 82 9.47 -1.30 -2.23
CA VAL A 82 9.69 -2.74 -2.35
C VAL A 82 9.91 -3.11 -3.82
N ALA A 83 11.07 -3.69 -4.10
CA ALA A 83 11.37 -4.25 -5.42
C ALA A 83 10.87 -5.70 -5.52
N ASN A 84 10.52 -6.13 -6.74
CA ASN A 84 10.18 -7.53 -6.97
C ASN A 84 11.41 -8.43 -6.79
N HIS A 85 11.21 -9.58 -6.15
CA HIS A 85 12.26 -10.53 -5.80
C HIS A 85 13.37 -9.94 -4.91
N ALA A 86 12.99 -9.11 -3.95
CA ALA A 86 13.92 -8.47 -3.04
C ALA A 86 13.51 -8.66 -1.57
N ASN A 87 14.50 -8.56 -0.69
CA ASN A 87 14.25 -8.59 0.74
C ASN A 87 13.75 -7.22 1.23
N VAL A 88 12.68 -7.22 2.00
CA VAL A 88 12.11 -6.05 2.67
C VAL A 88 11.99 -6.32 4.16
N THR A 89 12.30 -5.34 5.00
CA THR A 89 12.14 -5.45 6.46
C THR A 89 10.97 -4.61 6.92
N VAL A 90 9.96 -5.26 7.50
CA VAL A 90 8.73 -4.62 8.01
C VAL A 90 8.60 -4.96 9.50
N GLY A 91 8.52 -3.94 10.36
CA GLY A 91 8.37 -4.14 11.80
C GLY A 91 9.48 -4.97 12.44
N GLY A 92 10.71 -4.95 11.88
CA GLY A 92 11.85 -5.73 12.37
C GLY A 92 11.93 -7.18 11.87
N THR A 93 10.96 -7.64 11.07
CA THR A 93 11.00 -8.95 10.41
C THR A 93 11.34 -8.78 8.94
N THR A 94 12.30 -9.55 8.43
CA THR A 94 12.69 -9.56 7.02
C THR A 94 11.88 -10.59 6.25
N TYR A 95 11.32 -10.17 5.12
CA TYR A 95 10.57 -10.98 4.19
C TYR A 95 11.16 -10.88 2.80
N PHE A 96 11.00 -11.91 1.99
CA PHE A 96 11.19 -11.84 0.55
C PHE A 96 9.88 -11.39 -0.11
N ALA A 97 9.95 -10.34 -0.94
CA ALA A 97 8.80 -9.80 -1.65
C ALA A 97 8.71 -10.35 -3.07
N HIS A 98 7.52 -10.79 -3.45
CA HIS A 98 7.20 -11.22 -4.80
C HIS A 98 5.89 -10.58 -5.26
N PHE A 99 5.88 -10.05 -6.48
CA PHE A 99 4.69 -9.51 -7.13
C PHE A 99 4.24 -10.48 -8.25
N PRO A 100 3.26 -11.36 -8.00
CA PRO A 100 2.74 -12.26 -9.04
C PRO A 100 1.98 -11.49 -10.14
N ASP A 101 1.46 -10.32 -9.82
CA ASP A 101 0.79 -9.39 -10.72
C ASP A 101 0.97 -7.93 -10.24
N ASN A 102 0.41 -6.96 -10.98
CA ASN A 102 0.57 -5.53 -10.68
C ASN A 102 -0.29 -5.01 -9.51
N SER A 103 -1.11 -5.85 -8.88
CA SER A 103 -2.04 -5.46 -7.81
C SER A 103 -1.83 -6.24 -6.51
N THR A 104 -1.01 -7.29 -6.55
CA THR A 104 -0.79 -8.21 -5.44
C THR A 104 0.69 -8.26 -5.07
N MET A 105 0.99 -8.10 -3.79
CA MET A 105 2.32 -8.33 -3.22
C MET A 105 2.23 -9.48 -2.23
N VAL A 106 3.12 -10.47 -2.37
CA VAL A 106 3.27 -11.61 -1.46
C VAL A 106 4.58 -11.45 -0.71
N LEU A 107 4.53 -11.62 0.61
CA LEU A 107 5.69 -11.61 1.50
C LEU A 107 5.88 -13.02 2.07
N THR A 108 7.08 -13.58 1.94
CA THR A 108 7.42 -14.90 2.49
C THR A 108 8.68 -14.87 3.34
N GLN A 109 8.76 -15.75 4.33
CA GLN A 109 9.98 -16.03 5.10
C GLN A 109 10.65 -17.36 4.66
N GLU A 110 10.02 -18.07 3.72
CA GLU A 110 10.54 -19.32 3.16
C GLU A 110 11.45 -18.98 1.97
N PHE A 111 12.68 -18.58 2.27
CA PHE A 111 13.67 -18.18 1.27
C PHE A 111 14.13 -19.36 0.39
N ASP A 112 14.03 -20.59 0.88
CA ASP A 112 14.50 -21.80 0.19
C ASP A 112 13.67 -22.17 -1.05
N THR A 113 12.40 -21.77 -1.09
CA THR A 113 11.47 -22.15 -2.17
C THR A 113 11.72 -21.36 -3.46
N TYR A 114 12.34 -20.17 -3.39
CA TYR A 114 12.63 -19.35 -4.58
C TYR A 114 13.98 -19.66 -5.24
N ALA A 115 14.99 -20.08 -4.46
CA ALA A 115 16.27 -20.53 -5.02
C ALA A 115 16.12 -21.71 -5.98
N GLN A 116 15.10 -22.56 -5.78
CA GLN A 116 14.85 -23.72 -6.64
C GLN A 116 14.31 -23.35 -8.04
N TYR A 117 13.60 -22.22 -8.19
CA TYR A 117 13.06 -21.80 -9.49
C TYR A 117 14.14 -21.31 -10.47
N GLU A 118 15.24 -20.73 -9.98
CA GLU A 118 16.41 -20.41 -10.82
C GLU A 118 17.15 -21.67 -11.29
N GLU A 119 17.22 -22.70 -10.44
CA GLU A 119 17.95 -23.95 -10.74
C GLU A 119 17.18 -24.87 -11.72
N GLU A 120 15.85 -24.90 -11.65
CA GLU A 120 15.00 -25.65 -12.59
C GLU A 120 15.12 -25.12 -14.03
N THR A 121 15.28 -23.80 -14.19
CA THR A 121 15.39 -23.17 -15.52
C THR A 121 16.71 -23.55 -16.20
N ALA A 122 17.82 -23.58 -15.45
CA ALA A 122 19.13 -23.97 -15.98
C ALA A 122 19.17 -25.43 -16.44
N THR A 123 18.48 -26.32 -15.71
CA THR A 123 18.39 -27.74 -16.04
C THR A 123 17.58 -27.97 -17.31
N GLN A 124 16.44 -27.27 -17.47
CA GLN A 124 15.61 -27.39 -18.67
C GLN A 124 16.29 -26.85 -19.94
N THR A 125 16.98 -25.71 -19.85
CA THR A 125 17.77 -25.17 -20.96
C THR A 125 18.91 -26.10 -21.37
N THR A 126 19.59 -26.71 -20.40
CA THR A 126 20.70 -27.65 -20.66
C THR A 126 20.23 -28.90 -21.41
N LEU A 127 19.10 -29.49 -20.98
CA LEU A 127 18.51 -30.65 -21.65
C LEU A 127 18.05 -30.31 -23.07
N THR A 128 17.41 -29.15 -23.25
CA THR A 128 16.93 -28.69 -24.57
C THR A 128 18.09 -28.45 -25.53
N ASN A 129 19.16 -27.77 -25.08
CA ASN A 129 20.36 -27.52 -25.88
C ASN A 129 21.08 -28.83 -26.25
N GLY A 130 21.17 -29.78 -25.32
CA GLY A 130 21.73 -31.11 -25.58
C GLY A 130 20.96 -31.88 -26.65
N LEU A 131 19.62 -31.85 -26.60
CA LEU A 131 18.76 -32.53 -27.57
C LEU A 131 18.91 -31.94 -28.98
N TRP A 132 19.01 -30.61 -29.11
CA TRP A 132 19.30 -29.96 -30.38
C TRP A 132 20.66 -30.37 -30.95
N GLY A 133 21.69 -30.46 -30.11
CA GLY A 133 23.03 -30.91 -30.52
C GLY A 133 23.04 -32.32 -31.12
N VAL A 134 22.40 -33.29 -30.46
CA VAL A 134 22.31 -34.68 -30.95
C VAL A 134 21.51 -34.77 -32.25
N THR A 135 20.43 -33.99 -32.38
CA THR A 135 19.58 -33.98 -33.57
C THR A 135 20.34 -33.45 -34.80
N ILE A 136 21.06 -32.34 -34.65
CA ILE A 136 21.88 -31.76 -35.72
C ILE A 136 22.99 -32.74 -36.13
N LEU A 137 23.72 -33.30 -35.16
CA LEU A 137 24.82 -34.22 -35.44
C LEU A 137 24.34 -35.48 -36.18
N SER A 138 23.19 -36.02 -35.79
CA SER A 138 22.59 -37.18 -36.44
C SER A 138 22.16 -36.87 -37.87
N GLY A 139 21.53 -35.71 -38.09
CA GLY A 139 21.14 -35.25 -39.43
C GLY A 139 22.33 -35.04 -40.37
N VAL A 140 23.39 -34.38 -39.88
CA VAL A 140 24.64 -34.17 -40.61
C VAL A 140 25.31 -35.51 -40.93
N SER A 141 25.37 -36.42 -39.96
CA SER A 141 25.96 -37.75 -40.16
C SER A 141 25.21 -38.55 -41.23
N ALA A 142 23.88 -38.55 -41.19
CA ALA A 142 23.04 -39.18 -42.21
C ALA A 142 23.27 -38.56 -43.60
N PHE A 143 23.35 -37.23 -43.67
CA PHE A 143 23.65 -36.53 -44.92
C PHE A 143 25.03 -36.91 -45.49
N PHE A 144 26.06 -37.00 -44.65
CA PHE A 144 27.39 -37.46 -45.08
C PHE A 144 27.37 -38.90 -45.57
N LEU A 145 26.67 -39.81 -44.89
CA LEU A 145 26.54 -41.19 -45.31
C LEU A 145 25.87 -41.30 -46.69
N VAL A 146 24.82 -40.52 -46.93
CA VAL A 146 24.16 -40.45 -48.25
C VAL A 146 25.08 -39.83 -49.31
N GLY A 147 25.77 -38.74 -48.99
CA GLY A 147 26.69 -38.07 -49.91
C GLY A 147 27.89 -38.93 -50.30
N LEU A 148 28.44 -39.71 -49.35
CA LEU A 148 29.51 -40.67 -49.62
C LEU A 148 28.99 -41.88 -50.41
N ALA A 149 27.78 -42.36 -50.13
CA ALA A 149 27.18 -43.47 -50.87
C ALA A 149 26.92 -43.13 -52.36
N TYR A 150 26.64 -41.87 -52.66
CA TYR A 150 26.43 -41.37 -54.03
C TYR A 150 27.68 -40.77 -54.68
N MET A 151 28.84 -40.78 -54.02
CA MET A 151 30.09 -40.34 -54.65
C MET A 151 30.47 -41.37 -55.74
N PRO A 152 30.56 -40.97 -57.02
CA PRO A 152 30.88 -41.90 -58.09
C PRO A 152 32.32 -42.40 -57.89
N SER A 153 32.46 -43.71 -57.63
CA SER A 153 33.76 -44.36 -57.56
C SER A 153 34.35 -44.41 -58.97
N ARG A 154 35.16 -43.41 -59.30
CA ARG A 154 36.06 -43.45 -60.44
C ARG A 154 37.14 -44.51 -60.18
N TYR A 155 36.91 -45.71 -60.71
CA TYR A 155 37.99 -46.56 -61.20
C TYR A 155 38.55 -45.96 -62.49
#